data_AF-A0A200J6W7-F1
#
_entry.id   AF-A0A200J6W7-F1
#
_cell.length_a   1.000
_cell.length_b   1.000
_cell.length_c   1.000
_cell.angle_alpha   90.00
_cell.angle_beta   90.00
_cell.angle_gamma   90.00
#
_symmetry.space_group_name_H-M   'P 1'
#
loop_
_entity.id
_entity.type
_entity.pdbx_description
1 polymer ?
#
loop_
_entity_poly.entity_id
_entity_poly.type
_entity_poly.pdbx_seq_one_letter_code
_entity_poly.pdbx_strand_id
1 'polypeptide(L)'
;MDFLLLDDRANLKLAILRLLEQQYSFSERKDRLCERLGISQYLLERSMLEINEDLKRFGLIEAMEVIEQNNEIILFQSVKISSSIVEEYYLKHSLEFTLLKTIFFHQFTSIKKYGEEHGMSRTLVYKIVDRIRKELEQYDIKLSKNFQLVGNELHIRQYFTMLYYRIYKDSDELYSQLDILAVNDLFAKLKTTYEEINSFYLFRHYLLIMLERIKRKQRYFLSANDLEPLASQKNQSCQIIDHWTKQTISGTKKELEIEVTGILSNLSIYRKEFCDLDQPAVKTYLLQLKKVFQGFPMLKGLEPNFCAEVNRILYRHLLITPLIDITLRVMDLDFFHERYPVIFERCRQFICQLPEKEFRFSKKSLFFNLLLVVSQQYDKENEKHPINVHVNFTQGEKYNQFIKEQIKIFDSFNIQFHSTVRPDTDLIVSDYLLNTAFSARKLIWLAPPRASDWRNFGNEIVAINKNLQVMKRRNE
;
A
#
# COMPACT_ATOMS: atom_id res chain seq x y z
N MET A 1 6.08 10.06 2.75
CA MET A 1 5.87 10.86 1.52
C MET A 1 4.81 11.80 1.99
N ASP A 2 5.22 13.02 2.32
CA ASP A 2 4.25 14.05 2.68
C ASP A 2 3.51 14.34 1.40
N PHE A 3 2.27 13.85 1.35
CA PHE A 3 1.45 14.05 0.17
C PHE A 3 1.10 15.54 0.14
N LEU A 4 1.70 16.28 -0.79
CA LEU A 4 1.71 17.75 -0.85
C LEU A 4 0.31 18.38 -0.99
N LEU A 5 -0.74 17.56 -1.10
CA LEU A 5 -2.13 17.97 -1.12
C LEU A 5 -2.75 18.12 0.28
N LEU A 6 -2.07 17.73 1.37
CA LEU A 6 -2.50 18.00 2.74
C LEU A 6 -1.59 19.03 3.40
N ASP A 7 -2.20 19.93 4.18
CA ASP A 7 -1.46 20.86 5.02
C ASP A 7 -0.92 20.20 6.29
N ASP A 8 0.02 20.86 6.95
CA ASP A 8 0.67 20.34 8.17
C ASP A 8 -0.35 20.04 9.28
N ARG A 9 -1.45 20.79 9.34
CA ARG A 9 -2.51 20.61 10.33
C ARG A 9 -3.31 19.34 10.07
N ALA A 10 -3.68 19.03 8.83
CA ALA A 10 -4.31 17.78 8.46
C ALA A 10 -3.38 16.59 8.66
N ASN A 11 -2.10 16.73 8.29
CA ASN A 11 -1.09 15.69 8.52
C ASN A 11 -0.90 15.39 10.01
N LEU A 12 -0.86 16.41 10.88
CA LEU A 12 -0.76 16.22 12.32
C LEU A 12 -1.97 15.46 12.89
N LYS A 13 -3.19 15.84 12.46
CA LYS A 13 -4.41 15.15 12.89
C LYS A 13 -4.43 13.68 12.49
N LEU A 14 -3.99 13.36 11.28
CA LEU A 14 -3.84 11.98 10.83
C LEU A 14 -2.74 11.23 11.59
N ALA A 15 -1.64 11.89 11.93
CA ALA A 15 -0.58 11.30 12.73
C ALA A 15 -1.07 10.91 14.14
N ILE A 16 -1.87 11.78 14.78
CA ILE A 16 -2.51 11.47 16.07
C ILE A 16 -3.36 10.21 15.96
N LEU A 17 -4.28 10.15 14.98
CA LEU A 17 -5.16 9.00 14.79
C LEU A 17 -4.38 7.70 14.55
N ARG A 18 -3.38 7.73 13.64
CA ARG A 18 -2.58 6.56 13.29
C ARG A 18 -1.75 6.05 14.46
N LEU A 19 -1.17 6.93 15.28
CA LEU A 19 -0.40 6.52 16.46
C LEU A 19 -1.29 5.81 17.49
N LEU A 20 -2.52 6.29 17.68
CA LEU A 20 -3.51 5.67 18.56
C LEU A 20 -3.97 4.32 18.00
N GLU A 21 -4.24 4.20 16.69
CA GLU A 21 -4.58 2.94 16.01
C GLU A 21 -3.49 1.86 16.15
N GLN A 22 -2.23 2.27 16.26
CA GLN A 22 -1.11 1.35 16.49
C GLN A 22 -1.00 0.86 17.94
N GLN A 23 -1.76 1.44 18.88
CA GLN A 23 -1.77 0.98 20.27
C GLN A 23 -2.83 -0.10 20.48
N TYR A 24 -2.48 -1.13 21.26
CA TYR A 24 -3.37 -2.27 21.54
C TYR A 24 -4.74 -1.87 22.12
N SER A 25 -4.78 -0.82 22.94
CA SER A 25 -6.00 -0.31 23.58
C SER A 25 -6.61 0.91 22.86
N PHE A 26 -6.10 1.25 21.67
CA PHE A 26 -6.43 2.51 21.00
C PHE A 26 -6.22 3.74 21.91
N SER A 27 -5.28 3.66 22.84
CA SER A 27 -5.01 4.72 23.82
C SER A 27 -3.52 4.88 24.10
N GLU A 28 -3.12 6.09 24.46
CA GLU A 28 -1.75 6.43 24.85
C GLU A 28 -1.76 7.56 25.89
N ARG A 29 -0.75 7.56 26.77
CA ARG A 29 -0.59 8.67 27.72
C ARG A 29 -0.29 9.98 26.99
N LYS A 30 -0.90 11.07 27.45
CA LYS A 30 -0.79 12.39 26.84
C LYS A 30 0.66 12.88 26.67
N ASP A 31 1.50 12.69 27.69
CA ASP A 31 2.91 13.07 27.66
C ASP A 31 3.72 12.26 26.64
N ARG A 32 3.47 10.95 26.55
CA ARG A 32 4.11 10.08 25.56
C ARG A 32 3.68 10.39 24.15
N LEU A 33 2.40 10.68 23.95
CA LEU A 33 1.87 11.06 22.64
C LEU A 33 2.49 12.38 22.16
N CYS A 34 2.62 13.37 23.06
CA CYS A 34 3.32 14.62 22.79
C CYS A 34 4.79 14.41 22.42
N GLU A 35 5.51 13.56 23.17
CA GLU A 35 6.91 13.21 22.91
C GLU A 35 7.09 12.55 21.53
N ARG A 36 6.26 11.55 21.21
CA ARG A 36 6.32 10.83 19.93
C ARG A 36 5.98 11.72 18.73
N LEU A 37 5.07 12.67 18.89
CA LEU A 37 4.68 13.62 17.85
C LEU A 37 5.57 14.87 17.79
N GLY A 38 6.39 15.13 18.81
CA GLY A 38 7.18 16.34 18.93
C GLY A 38 6.33 17.62 19.09
N ILE A 39 5.17 17.54 19.74
CA ILE A 39 4.22 18.66 19.90
C ILE A 39 3.97 19.02 21.37
N SER A 40 3.53 20.25 21.61
CA SER A 40 3.06 20.69 22.93
C SER A 40 1.69 20.08 23.28
N GLN A 41 1.38 19.95 24.58
CA GLN A 41 0.05 19.54 25.05
C GLN A 41 -1.08 20.42 24.52
N TYR A 42 -0.87 21.75 24.47
CA TYR A 42 -1.85 22.68 23.92
C TYR A 42 -2.18 22.39 22.45
N LEU A 43 -1.15 22.10 21.64
CA LEU A 43 -1.35 21.75 20.24
C LEU A 43 -2.09 20.42 20.09
N LEU A 44 -1.77 19.42 20.93
CA LEU A 44 -2.47 18.14 20.95
C LEU A 44 -3.96 18.32 21.27
N GLU A 45 -4.30 19.01 22.37
CA GLU A 45 -5.69 19.27 22.78
C GLU A 45 -6.48 19.99 21.68
N ARG A 46 -5.86 21.02 21.10
CA ARG A 46 -6.46 21.76 20.00
C ARG A 46 -6.69 20.86 18.77
N SER A 47 -5.71 20.04 18.40
CA SER A 47 -5.86 19.11 17.28
C SER A 47 -6.92 18.05 17.54
N MET A 48 -7.11 17.58 18.77
CA MET A 48 -8.20 16.66 19.13
C MET A 48 -9.58 17.29 18.92
N LEU A 49 -9.77 18.54 19.38
CA LEU A 49 -11.03 19.26 19.14
C LEU A 49 -11.32 19.38 17.65
N GLU A 50 -10.30 19.75 16.87
CA GLU A 50 -10.41 19.87 15.41
C GLU A 50 -10.71 18.54 14.73
N ILE A 51 -10.09 17.44 15.18
CA ILE A 51 -10.39 16.09 14.71
C ILE A 51 -11.87 15.79 14.90
N ASN A 52 -12.42 15.99 16.10
CA ASN A 52 -13.82 15.67 16.37
C ASN A 52 -14.78 16.57 15.59
N GLU A 53 -14.46 17.86 15.42
CA GLU A 53 -15.26 18.76 14.58
C GLU A 53 -15.24 18.35 13.09
N ASP A 54 -14.09 17.91 12.58
CA ASP A 54 -13.99 17.39 11.22
C ASP A 54 -14.74 16.07 11.07
N LEU A 55 -14.65 15.16 12.05
CA LEU A 55 -15.40 13.91 12.07
C LEU A 55 -16.92 14.18 12.09
N LYS A 56 -17.40 15.19 12.83
CA LYS A 56 -18.81 15.64 12.76
C LYS A 56 -19.16 16.12 11.35
N ARG A 57 -18.32 16.98 10.76
CA ARG A 57 -18.52 17.51 9.39
C ARG A 57 -18.57 16.40 8.35
N PHE A 58 -17.79 15.34 8.51
CA PHE A 58 -17.74 14.19 7.61
C PHE A 58 -18.86 13.17 7.88
N GLY A 59 -19.63 13.33 8.96
CA GLY A 59 -20.65 12.35 9.38
C GLY A 59 -20.05 11.07 9.95
N LEU A 60 -18.85 11.15 10.53
CA LEU A 60 -18.07 10.01 11.04
C LEU A 60 -17.96 9.98 12.57
N ILE A 61 -18.45 11.01 13.28
CA ILE A 61 -18.28 11.16 14.74
C ILE A 61 -18.85 9.99 15.56
N GLU A 62 -19.94 9.38 15.10
CA GLU A 62 -20.54 8.22 15.79
C GLU A 62 -19.68 6.94 15.63
N ALA A 63 -18.87 6.89 14.58
CA ALA A 63 -18.01 5.75 14.25
C ALA A 63 -16.58 5.92 14.78
N MET A 64 -16.12 7.17 14.96
CA MET A 64 -14.79 7.51 15.42
C MET A 64 -14.81 8.80 16.26
N GLU A 65 -14.16 8.80 17.41
CA GLU A 65 -14.03 9.98 18.28
C GLU A 65 -12.73 9.90 19.10
N VAL A 66 -12.08 11.05 19.33
CA VAL A 66 -10.91 11.14 20.21
C VAL A 66 -11.28 11.88 21.50
N ILE A 67 -11.03 11.26 22.65
CA ILE A 67 -11.31 11.88 23.95
C ILE A 67 -10.11 11.81 24.88
N GLU A 68 -10.10 12.66 25.91
CA GLU A 68 -9.14 12.61 27.01
C GLU A 68 -9.83 12.14 28.29
N GLN A 69 -9.27 11.14 28.96
CA GLN A 69 -9.69 10.68 30.28
C GLN A 69 -8.47 10.37 31.14
N ASN A 70 -8.40 10.90 32.36
CA ASN A 70 -7.33 10.60 33.33
C ASN A 70 -5.89 10.74 32.76
N ASN A 71 -5.65 11.78 31.95
CA ASN A 71 -4.37 12.04 31.27
C ASN A 71 -3.97 10.97 30.21
N GLU A 72 -4.92 10.14 29.78
CA GLU A 72 -4.83 9.28 28.60
C GLU A 72 -5.69 9.82 27.47
N ILE A 73 -5.15 9.72 26.25
CA ILE A 73 -5.89 10.01 25.03
C ILE A 73 -6.40 8.69 24.47
N ILE A 74 -7.70 8.61 24.23
CA ILE A 74 -8.40 7.41 23.80
C ILE A 74 -9.06 7.68 22.46
N LEU A 75 -8.83 6.78 21.50
CA LEU A 75 -9.52 6.74 20.22
C LEU A 75 -10.64 5.70 20.29
N PHE A 76 -11.89 6.15 20.28
CA PHE A 76 -13.01 5.27 19.98
C PHE A 76 -13.09 5.06 18.48
N GLN A 77 -13.19 3.81 18.06
CA GLN A 77 -13.22 3.43 16.65
C GLN A 77 -14.09 2.19 16.46
N SER A 78 -15.08 2.30 15.58
CA SER A 78 -15.86 1.15 15.13
C SER A 78 -15.09 0.33 14.09
N VAL A 79 -15.49 -0.93 13.90
CA VAL A 79 -14.87 -1.86 12.94
C VAL A 79 -14.95 -1.38 11.48
N LYS A 80 -15.84 -0.42 11.17
CA LYS A 80 -16.10 0.06 9.80
C LYS A 80 -15.23 1.25 9.37
N ILE A 81 -14.44 1.83 10.29
CA ILE A 81 -13.69 3.06 10.03
C ILE A 81 -12.23 2.92 10.45
N SER A 82 -11.36 3.71 9.83
CA SER A 82 -9.96 3.90 10.21
C SER A 82 -9.47 5.28 9.80
N SER A 83 -8.28 5.67 10.27
CA SER A 83 -7.59 6.89 9.86
C SER A 83 -7.42 7.00 8.34
N SER A 84 -7.40 5.87 7.62
CA SER A 84 -7.36 5.83 6.15
C SER A 84 -8.62 6.43 5.51
N ILE A 85 -9.79 6.21 6.09
CA ILE A 85 -11.04 6.81 5.59
C ILE A 85 -11.05 8.29 5.91
N VAL A 86 -10.61 8.69 7.11
CA VAL A 86 -10.49 10.11 7.48
C VAL A 86 -9.53 10.85 6.54
N GLU A 87 -8.42 10.21 6.16
CA GLU A 87 -7.47 10.74 5.17
C GLU A 87 -8.15 11.00 3.82
N GLU A 88 -9.02 10.10 3.35
CA GLU A 88 -9.76 10.30 2.09
C GLU A 88 -10.64 11.55 2.14
N TYR A 89 -11.33 11.79 3.25
CA TYR A 89 -12.13 13.02 3.43
C TYR A 89 -11.25 14.28 3.47
N TYR A 90 -10.13 14.24 4.21
CA TYR A 90 -9.19 15.37 4.21
C TYR A 90 -8.65 15.67 2.81
N LEU A 91 -8.29 14.63 2.03
CA LEU A 91 -7.82 14.81 0.67
C LEU A 91 -8.90 15.38 -0.23
N LYS A 92 -10.11 14.79 -0.20
CA LYS A 92 -11.27 15.19 -1.02
C LYS A 92 -11.66 16.65 -0.81
N HIS A 93 -11.45 17.18 0.40
CA HIS A 93 -11.81 18.54 0.78
C HIS A 93 -10.61 19.51 0.91
N SER A 94 -9.39 19.06 0.63
CA SER A 94 -8.20 19.93 0.65
C SER A 94 -8.28 21.00 -0.45
N LEU A 95 -7.68 22.17 -0.17
CA LEU A 95 -7.68 23.30 -1.10
C LEU A 95 -6.86 22.98 -2.35
N GLU A 96 -5.70 22.37 -2.14
CA GLU A 96 -4.78 21.90 -3.18
C GLU A 96 -5.48 20.91 -4.10
N PHE A 97 -6.12 19.86 -3.57
CA PHE A 97 -6.84 18.89 -4.40
C PHE A 97 -8.02 19.53 -5.12
N THR A 98 -8.82 20.36 -4.43
CA THR A 98 -10.00 20.98 -5.03
C THR A 98 -9.61 21.88 -6.20
N LEU A 99 -8.56 22.70 -6.04
CA LEU A 99 -8.07 23.54 -7.13
C LEU A 99 -7.47 22.68 -8.26
N LEU A 100 -6.63 21.69 -7.94
CA LEU A 100 -6.05 20.77 -8.93
C LEU A 100 -7.13 20.05 -9.75
N LYS A 101 -8.20 19.59 -9.10
CA LYS A 101 -9.37 19.01 -9.75
C LYS A 101 -10.01 20.00 -10.72
N THR A 102 -10.22 21.26 -10.31
CA THR A 102 -10.76 22.27 -11.23
C THR A 102 -9.84 22.59 -12.40
N ILE A 103 -8.52 22.51 -12.22
CA ILE A 103 -7.54 22.63 -13.31
C ILE A 103 -7.71 21.46 -14.29
N PHE A 104 -7.74 20.22 -13.80
CA PHE A 104 -7.86 19.03 -14.64
C PHE A 104 -9.15 19.02 -15.47
N PHE A 105 -10.27 19.39 -14.87
CA PHE A 105 -11.56 19.52 -15.56
C PHE A 105 -11.73 20.86 -16.31
N HIS A 106 -10.68 21.67 -16.41
CA HIS A 106 -10.66 22.95 -17.14
C HIS A 106 -11.73 23.95 -16.68
N GLN A 107 -12.10 23.88 -15.40
CA GLN A 107 -13.00 24.79 -14.72
C GLN A 107 -12.23 25.97 -14.09
N PHE A 108 -10.91 25.82 -13.90
CA PHE A 108 -10.05 26.88 -13.42
C PHE A 108 -9.71 27.89 -14.52
N THR A 109 -10.19 29.12 -14.38
CA THR A 109 -10.04 30.18 -15.40
C THR A 109 -8.99 31.22 -15.02
N SER A 110 -9.04 31.71 -13.78
CA SER A 110 -8.06 32.67 -13.26
C SER A 110 -8.01 32.63 -11.74
N ILE A 111 -6.86 33.03 -11.18
CA ILE A 111 -6.64 33.17 -9.73
C ILE A 111 -7.69 34.10 -9.10
N LYS A 112 -8.02 35.20 -9.78
CA LYS A 112 -9.01 36.18 -9.30
C LYS A 112 -10.39 35.53 -9.19
N LYS A 113 -10.89 34.95 -10.28
CA LYS A 113 -12.24 34.38 -10.34
C LYS A 113 -12.40 33.23 -9.35
N TYR A 114 -11.42 32.33 -9.27
CA TYR A 114 -11.45 31.23 -8.32
C TYR A 114 -11.50 31.73 -6.86
N GLY A 115 -10.71 32.77 -6.54
CA GLY A 115 -10.72 33.38 -5.21
C GLY A 115 -12.07 34.02 -4.86
N GLU A 116 -12.71 34.70 -5.82
CA GLU A 116 -14.04 35.29 -5.64
C GLU A 116 -15.12 34.21 -5.42
N GLU A 117 -15.09 33.12 -6.19
CA GLU A 117 -16.06 32.02 -6.10
C GLU A 117 -15.94 31.21 -4.80
N HIS A 118 -14.74 31.11 -4.23
CA HIS A 118 -14.46 30.26 -3.05
C HIS A 118 -14.14 31.06 -1.78
N GLY A 119 -14.33 32.38 -1.80
CA GLY A 119 -14.09 33.25 -0.63
C GLY A 119 -12.61 33.32 -0.20
N MET A 120 -11.68 33.20 -1.14
CA MET A 120 -10.24 33.18 -0.88
C MET A 120 -9.55 34.43 -1.41
N SER A 121 -8.52 34.89 -0.67
CA SER A 121 -7.64 35.96 -1.19
C SER A 121 -6.84 35.48 -2.40
N ARG A 122 -6.53 36.39 -3.32
CA ARG A 122 -5.68 36.08 -4.50
C ARG A 122 -4.32 35.51 -4.10
N THR A 123 -3.75 36.03 -3.01
CA THR A 123 -2.46 35.57 -2.48
C THR A 123 -2.53 34.12 -2.01
N LEU A 124 -3.63 33.70 -1.38
CA LEU A 124 -3.83 32.30 -0.98
C LEU A 124 -3.96 31.39 -2.21
N VAL A 125 -4.80 31.76 -3.18
CA VAL A 125 -4.97 30.98 -4.42
C VAL A 125 -3.65 30.84 -5.19
N TYR A 126 -2.86 31.92 -5.26
CA TYR A 126 -1.53 31.88 -5.87
C TYR A 126 -0.59 30.89 -5.15
N LYS A 127 -0.57 30.89 -3.81
CA LYS A 127 0.22 29.93 -3.03
C LYS A 127 -0.20 28.48 -3.29
N ILE A 128 -1.51 28.22 -3.40
CA ILE A 128 -2.03 26.88 -3.71
C ILE A 128 -1.56 26.45 -5.12
N VAL A 129 -1.67 27.33 -6.12
CA VAL A 129 -1.17 27.06 -7.48
C VAL A 129 0.33 26.79 -7.50
N ASP A 130 1.12 27.51 -6.71
CA ASP A 130 2.57 27.29 -6.60
C ASP A 130 2.90 25.91 -5.99
N ARG A 131 2.15 25.48 -4.96
CA ARG A 131 2.26 24.13 -4.40
C ARG A 131 1.91 23.05 -5.43
N ILE A 132 0.81 23.24 -6.18
CA ILE A 132 0.40 22.33 -7.25
C ILE A 132 1.48 22.23 -8.34
N ARG A 133 2.11 23.34 -8.73
CA ARG A 133 3.24 23.31 -9.68
C ARG A 133 4.37 22.44 -9.17
N LYS A 134 4.80 22.67 -7.92
CA LYS A 134 5.88 21.91 -7.29
C LYS A 134 5.56 20.43 -7.16
N GLU A 135 4.30 20.09 -6.90
CA GLU A 135 3.83 18.69 -6.87
C GLU A 135 3.93 18.06 -8.27
N LEU A 136 3.32 18.68 -9.29
CA LEU A 136 3.30 18.15 -10.65
C LEU A 136 4.70 18.04 -11.28
N GLU A 137 5.59 18.98 -10.98
CA GLU A 137 6.97 18.99 -11.49
C GLU A 137 7.77 17.74 -11.08
N GLN A 138 7.43 17.11 -9.95
CA GLN A 138 8.11 15.88 -9.51
C GLN A 138 7.85 14.73 -10.49
N TYR A 139 6.72 14.74 -11.17
CA TYR A 139 6.25 13.72 -12.10
C TYR A 139 6.45 14.12 -13.58
N ASP A 140 7.31 15.12 -13.84
CA ASP A 140 7.56 15.69 -15.16
C ASP A 140 6.30 16.28 -15.84
N ILE A 141 5.33 16.72 -15.04
CA ILE A 141 4.12 17.40 -15.49
C ILE A 141 4.26 18.90 -15.21
N LYS A 142 4.04 19.73 -16.23
CA LYS A 142 4.10 21.19 -16.12
C LYS A 142 2.71 21.79 -16.15
N LEU A 143 2.46 22.75 -15.28
CA LEU A 143 1.28 23.61 -15.36
C LEU A 143 1.63 24.91 -16.09
N SER A 144 1.10 25.08 -17.30
CA SER A 144 1.39 26.24 -18.15
C SER A 144 0.89 27.56 -17.54
N LYS A 145 1.30 28.69 -18.14
CA LYS A 145 0.80 30.03 -17.75
C LYS A 145 -0.72 30.16 -17.89
N ASN A 146 -1.32 29.37 -18.78
CA ASN A 146 -2.77 29.31 -19.01
C ASN A 146 -3.44 28.18 -18.22
N PHE A 147 -2.76 27.67 -17.18
CA PHE A 147 -3.25 26.59 -16.31
C PHE A 147 -3.61 25.30 -17.07
N GLN A 148 -2.88 25.00 -18.13
CA GLN A 148 -3.01 23.74 -18.86
C GLN A 148 -1.93 22.77 -18.40
N LEU A 149 -2.28 21.49 -18.31
CA LEU A 149 -1.36 20.40 -18.04
C LEU A 149 -0.56 20.08 -19.32
N VAL A 150 0.76 20.15 -19.24
CA VAL A 150 1.69 19.97 -20.36
C VAL A 150 2.79 18.99 -19.96
N GLY A 151 3.08 18.01 -20.81
CA GLY A 151 4.08 16.98 -20.55
C GLY A 151 3.81 15.74 -21.40
N ASN A 152 4.43 14.63 -21.01
CA ASN A 152 4.10 13.31 -21.55
C ASN A 152 2.65 12.95 -21.14
N GLU A 153 1.82 12.63 -22.12
CA GLU A 153 0.38 12.41 -21.89
C GLU A 153 0.11 11.13 -21.07
N LEU A 154 0.94 10.08 -21.23
CA LEU A 154 0.85 8.88 -20.41
C LEU A 154 1.10 9.20 -18.93
N HIS A 155 2.12 9.99 -18.59
CA HIS A 155 2.41 10.41 -17.22
C HIS A 155 1.29 11.27 -16.63
N ILE A 156 0.72 12.20 -17.41
CA ILE A 156 -0.45 12.98 -16.98
C ILE A 156 -1.60 12.04 -16.62
N ARG A 157 -1.96 11.13 -17.53
CA ARG A 157 -3.05 10.18 -17.30
C ARG A 157 -2.76 9.27 -16.12
N GLN A 158 -1.55 8.75 -15.96
CA GLN A 158 -1.17 7.91 -14.83
C GLN A 158 -1.20 8.67 -13.50
N TYR A 159 -0.79 9.93 -13.45
CA TYR A 159 -0.82 10.73 -12.23
C TYR A 159 -2.27 10.91 -11.75
N PHE A 160 -3.16 11.41 -12.62
CA PHE A 160 -4.56 11.62 -12.28
C PHE A 160 -5.30 10.28 -12.04
N THR A 161 -4.96 9.27 -12.85
CA THR A 161 -4.91 7.84 -12.53
C THR A 161 -5.03 7.46 -11.06
N MET A 162 -3.83 7.46 -10.47
CA MET A 162 -3.55 7.06 -9.11
C MET A 162 -4.14 8.04 -8.10
N LEU A 163 -4.13 9.34 -8.39
CA LEU A 163 -4.65 10.38 -7.50
C LEU A 163 -6.17 10.23 -7.29
N TYR A 164 -6.94 10.13 -8.37
CA TYR A 164 -8.39 9.99 -8.26
C TYR A 164 -8.78 8.62 -7.73
N TYR A 165 -8.07 7.55 -8.10
CA TYR A 165 -8.27 6.25 -7.45
C TYR A 165 -7.98 6.29 -5.94
N ARG A 166 -6.96 7.02 -5.49
CA ARG A 166 -6.66 7.16 -4.06
C ARG A 166 -7.79 7.80 -3.28
N ILE A 167 -8.45 8.79 -3.86
CA ILE A 167 -9.46 9.61 -3.17
C ILE A 167 -10.89 9.08 -3.36
N TYR A 168 -11.20 8.57 -4.54
CA TYR A 168 -12.57 8.19 -4.94
C TYR A 168 -12.79 6.68 -5.02
N LYS A 169 -11.72 5.88 -5.07
CA LYS A 169 -11.77 4.41 -5.07
C LYS A 169 -12.61 3.83 -6.20
N ASP A 170 -13.84 3.46 -5.90
CA ASP A 170 -14.83 2.87 -6.80
C ASP A 170 -15.89 3.88 -7.29
N SER A 171 -15.85 5.11 -6.79
CA SER A 171 -16.78 6.18 -7.16
C SER A 171 -16.40 6.85 -8.48
N ASP A 172 -17.39 7.04 -9.34
CA ASP A 172 -17.26 7.78 -10.59
C ASP A 172 -17.79 9.22 -10.53
N GLU A 173 -18.09 9.75 -9.34
CA GLU A 173 -18.76 11.06 -9.17
C GLU A 173 -18.01 12.26 -9.80
N LEU A 174 -16.74 12.07 -10.15
CA LEU A 174 -15.91 13.06 -10.81
C LEU A 174 -16.23 13.23 -12.31
N TYR A 175 -16.76 12.20 -12.96
CA TYR A 175 -16.74 12.08 -14.42
C TYR A 175 -18.11 12.34 -15.04
N SER A 176 -18.10 12.63 -16.34
CA SER A 176 -19.35 12.90 -17.06
C SER A 176 -20.20 11.62 -17.16
N GLN A 177 -21.53 11.78 -17.06
CA GLN A 177 -22.46 10.65 -17.19
C GLN A 177 -22.32 9.94 -18.55
N LEU A 178 -21.99 10.70 -19.61
CA LEU A 178 -21.79 10.13 -20.95
C LEU A 178 -20.55 9.22 -21.00
N ASP A 179 -19.46 9.60 -20.35
CA ASP A 179 -18.25 8.77 -20.31
C ASP A 179 -18.44 7.54 -19.41
N ILE A 180 -19.15 7.71 -18.28
CA ILE A 180 -19.53 6.60 -17.39
C ILE A 180 -20.33 5.54 -18.16
N LEU A 181 -21.33 5.95 -18.95
CA LEU A 181 -22.12 5.04 -19.78
C LEU A 181 -21.27 4.34 -20.85
N ALA A 182 -20.36 5.06 -21.50
CA ALA A 182 -19.46 4.47 -22.49
C ALA A 182 -18.53 3.41 -21.86
N VAL A 183 -17.97 3.68 -20.68
CA VAL A 183 -17.11 2.70 -19.98
C VAL A 183 -17.92 1.51 -19.47
N ASN A 184 -19.16 1.72 -19.01
CA ASN A 184 -20.06 0.64 -18.61
C ASN A 184 -20.40 -0.30 -19.78
N ASP A 185 -20.60 0.23 -21.00
CA ASP A 185 -20.79 -0.60 -22.20
C ASP A 185 -19.56 -1.47 -22.51
N LEU A 186 -18.35 -0.91 -22.41
CA LEU A 186 -17.12 -1.70 -22.56
C LEU A 186 -17.03 -2.80 -21.50
N PHE A 187 -17.29 -2.46 -20.24
CA PHE A 187 -17.22 -3.40 -19.13
C PHE A 187 -18.25 -4.53 -19.29
N ALA A 188 -19.47 -4.22 -19.73
CA ALA A 188 -20.49 -5.23 -20.01
C ALA A 188 -20.04 -6.23 -21.08
N LYS A 189 -19.37 -5.76 -22.14
CA LYS A 189 -18.82 -6.62 -23.20
C LYS A 189 -17.65 -7.46 -22.69
N LEU A 190 -16.72 -6.86 -21.95
CA LEU A 190 -15.56 -7.55 -21.38
C LEU A 190 -15.92 -8.53 -20.26
N LYS A 191 -17.06 -8.34 -19.58
CA LYS A 191 -17.54 -9.21 -18.49
C LYS A 191 -17.67 -10.68 -18.90
N THR A 192 -17.93 -10.93 -20.19
CA THR A 192 -17.99 -12.29 -20.75
C THR A 192 -16.65 -13.04 -20.66
N THR A 193 -15.54 -12.30 -20.66
CA THR A 193 -14.17 -12.85 -20.56
C THR A 193 -13.60 -12.69 -19.15
N TYR A 194 -13.96 -11.59 -18.46
CA TYR A 194 -13.45 -11.21 -17.15
C TYR A 194 -14.63 -10.90 -16.22
N GLU A 195 -15.11 -11.90 -15.47
CA GLU A 195 -16.27 -11.77 -14.59
C GLU A 195 -16.09 -10.63 -13.56
N GLU A 196 -14.86 -10.46 -13.09
CA GLU A 196 -14.44 -9.51 -12.07
C GLU A 196 -14.17 -8.09 -12.60
N ILE A 197 -14.39 -7.79 -13.89
CA ILE A 197 -14.04 -6.51 -14.54
C ILE A 197 -14.56 -5.28 -13.78
N ASN A 198 -15.72 -5.39 -13.13
CA ASN A 198 -16.33 -4.30 -12.36
C ASN A 198 -15.53 -3.94 -11.10
N SER A 199 -14.63 -4.81 -10.64
CA SER A 199 -13.69 -4.53 -9.54
C SER A 199 -12.40 -3.86 -10.00
N PHE A 200 -12.19 -3.67 -11.31
CA PHE A 200 -10.98 -3.08 -11.88
C PHE A 200 -11.03 -1.55 -11.83
N TYR A 201 -11.19 -0.99 -10.63
CA TYR A 201 -11.44 0.43 -10.41
C TYR A 201 -10.32 1.34 -10.94
N LEU A 202 -9.05 0.91 -10.85
CA LEU A 202 -7.93 1.68 -11.40
C LEU A 202 -8.00 1.74 -12.93
N PHE A 203 -8.37 0.64 -13.58
CA PHE A 203 -8.58 0.59 -15.03
C PHE A 203 -9.78 1.45 -15.44
N ARG A 204 -10.85 1.43 -14.64
CA ARG A 204 -12.03 2.27 -14.85
C ARG A 204 -11.67 3.77 -14.81
N HIS A 205 -10.96 4.20 -13.78
CA HIS A 205 -10.46 5.57 -13.70
C HIS A 205 -9.55 5.93 -14.88
N TYR A 206 -8.66 5.02 -15.29
CA TYR A 206 -7.82 5.24 -16.47
C TYR A 206 -8.65 5.54 -17.72
N LEU A 207 -9.69 4.74 -17.99
CA LEU A 207 -10.56 4.96 -19.15
C LEU A 207 -11.29 6.29 -19.07
N LEU A 208 -11.84 6.65 -17.90
CA LEU A 208 -12.57 7.91 -17.73
C LEU A 208 -11.65 9.13 -17.87
N ILE A 209 -10.44 9.05 -17.33
CA ILE A 209 -9.41 10.08 -17.49
C ILE A 209 -8.96 10.19 -18.94
N MET A 210 -8.72 9.06 -19.61
CA MET A 210 -8.41 9.03 -21.04
C MET A 210 -9.49 9.74 -21.86
N LEU A 211 -10.77 9.39 -21.65
CA LEU A 211 -11.89 10.02 -22.36
C LEU A 211 -11.95 11.53 -22.09
N GLU A 212 -11.77 11.93 -20.84
CA GLU A 212 -11.72 13.32 -20.41
C GLU A 212 -10.56 14.09 -21.08
N ARG A 213 -9.42 13.46 -21.34
CA ARG A 213 -8.27 14.07 -22.04
C ARG A 213 -8.47 14.13 -23.56
N ILE A 214 -9.02 13.08 -24.17
CA ILE A 214 -9.17 12.97 -25.63
C ILE A 214 -10.34 13.78 -26.17
N LYS A 215 -11.51 13.76 -25.49
CA LYS A 215 -12.72 14.45 -25.99
C LYS A 215 -12.64 15.98 -25.91
N ARG A 216 -11.53 16.53 -25.40
CA ARG A 216 -11.25 17.96 -25.38
C ARG A 216 -11.04 18.52 -26.78
N LYS A 217 -11.21 19.84 -26.92
CA LYS A 217 -10.96 20.55 -28.17
C LYS A 217 -9.53 20.32 -28.69
N GLN A 218 -8.55 20.28 -27.79
CA GLN A 218 -7.14 20.06 -28.10
C GLN A 218 -6.79 18.59 -28.42
N ARG A 219 -7.66 17.63 -28.08
CA ARG A 219 -7.50 16.19 -28.33
C ARG A 219 -6.13 15.62 -27.91
N TYR A 220 -5.92 15.44 -26.62
CA TYR A 220 -4.65 14.94 -26.08
C TYR A 220 -4.56 13.41 -26.24
N PHE A 221 -4.08 12.95 -27.40
CA PHE A 221 -3.77 11.54 -27.66
C PHE A 221 -2.39 11.13 -27.13
N LEU A 222 -2.24 9.83 -26.85
CA LEU A 222 -0.93 9.23 -26.56
C LEU A 222 0.02 9.31 -27.76
N SER A 223 1.33 9.37 -27.47
CA SER A 223 2.38 9.23 -28.48
C SER A 223 2.87 7.79 -28.57
N ALA A 224 3.27 7.36 -29.78
CA ALA A 224 3.87 6.03 -29.99
C ALA A 224 5.18 5.84 -29.21
N ASN A 225 5.90 6.93 -28.91
CA ASN A 225 7.15 6.87 -28.14
C ASN A 225 6.92 6.63 -26.65
N ASP A 226 5.68 6.78 -26.18
CA ASP A 226 5.35 6.68 -24.76
C ASP A 226 4.94 5.25 -24.36
N LEU A 227 4.75 4.35 -25.34
CA LEU A 227 4.25 3.00 -25.11
C LEU A 227 5.29 1.96 -25.50
N GLU A 228 5.45 0.95 -24.65
CA GLU A 228 6.18 -0.26 -24.99
C GLU A 228 5.34 -1.17 -25.90
N PRO A 229 5.96 -1.94 -26.80
CA PRO A 229 5.25 -2.89 -27.64
C PRO A 229 4.56 -3.96 -26.77
N LEU A 230 3.26 -4.13 -26.96
CA LEU A 230 2.54 -5.24 -26.34
C LEU A 230 2.88 -6.55 -27.04
N ALA A 231 2.89 -7.65 -26.27
CA ALA A 231 2.89 -8.98 -26.84
C ALA A 231 1.71 -9.12 -27.81
N SER A 232 2.02 -9.47 -29.06
CA SER A 232 1.09 -9.51 -30.19
C SER A 232 0.14 -10.70 -30.10
N GLN A 233 -0.79 -10.68 -29.15
CA GLN A 233 -1.86 -11.67 -29.05
C GLN A 233 -3.20 -11.04 -29.40
N LYS A 234 -3.69 -11.32 -30.62
CA LYS A 234 -5.06 -10.99 -31.03
C LYS A 234 -6.04 -11.89 -30.27
N ASN A 235 -6.46 -11.47 -29.08
CA ASN A 235 -7.57 -12.10 -28.35
C ASN A 235 -8.90 -11.37 -28.63
N GLN A 236 -10.02 -11.98 -28.24
CA GLN A 236 -11.36 -11.40 -28.38
C GLN A 236 -11.46 -10.04 -27.67
N SER A 237 -10.84 -9.90 -26.49
CA SER A 237 -10.79 -8.64 -25.74
C SER A 237 -10.16 -7.50 -26.54
N CYS A 238 -9.10 -7.76 -27.32
CA CYS A 238 -8.48 -6.76 -28.20
C CYS A 238 -9.47 -6.24 -29.25
N GLN A 239 -10.29 -7.12 -29.83
CA GLN A 239 -11.31 -6.73 -30.82
C GLN A 239 -12.43 -5.91 -30.18
N ILE A 240 -12.87 -6.30 -28.98
CA ILE A 240 -13.87 -5.55 -28.20
C ILE A 240 -13.35 -4.14 -27.91
N ILE A 241 -12.11 -4.01 -27.44
CA ILE A 241 -11.49 -2.72 -27.11
C ILE A 241 -11.29 -1.88 -28.38
N ASP A 242 -10.80 -2.45 -29.48
CA ASP A 242 -10.64 -1.76 -30.76
C ASP A 242 -11.97 -1.21 -31.29
N HIS A 243 -13.01 -2.05 -31.28
CA HIS A 243 -14.35 -1.65 -31.73
C HIS A 243 -14.93 -0.54 -30.86
N TRP A 244 -14.86 -0.68 -29.52
CA TRP A 244 -15.32 0.32 -28.58
C TRP A 244 -14.57 1.65 -28.74
N THR A 245 -13.26 1.60 -28.95
CA THR A 245 -12.41 2.79 -29.15
C THR A 245 -12.86 3.55 -30.40
N LYS A 246 -13.08 2.86 -31.52
CA LYS A 246 -13.56 3.45 -32.78
C LYS A 246 -14.96 4.06 -32.69
N GLN A 247 -15.82 3.51 -31.83
CA GLN A 247 -17.18 4.04 -31.61
C GLN A 247 -17.19 5.23 -30.66
N THR A 248 -16.30 5.24 -29.67
CA THR A 248 -16.33 6.21 -28.56
C THR A 248 -15.48 7.44 -28.82
N ILE A 249 -14.42 7.29 -29.62
CA ILE A 249 -13.38 8.30 -29.83
C ILE A 249 -13.26 8.61 -31.33
N SER A 250 -13.13 9.90 -31.65
CA SER A 250 -12.85 10.37 -33.02
C SER A 250 -11.37 10.76 -33.16
N GLY A 251 -10.63 10.02 -33.98
CA GLY A 251 -9.21 10.26 -34.26
C GLY A 251 -8.77 9.60 -35.57
N THR A 252 -7.53 9.86 -35.97
CA THR A 252 -6.87 9.16 -37.08
C THR A 252 -6.67 7.69 -36.72
N LYS A 253 -6.50 6.84 -37.75
CA LYS A 253 -6.23 5.41 -37.55
C LYS A 253 -5.05 5.16 -36.59
N LYS A 254 -3.96 5.91 -36.75
CA LYS A 254 -2.75 5.79 -35.93
C LYS A 254 -3.02 6.18 -34.47
N GLU A 255 -3.75 7.26 -34.22
CA GLU A 255 -4.12 7.68 -32.87
C GLU A 255 -4.97 6.61 -32.18
N LEU A 256 -5.97 6.06 -32.87
CA LEU A 256 -6.83 5.01 -32.32
C LEU A 256 -6.03 3.73 -32.00
N GLU A 257 -5.10 3.32 -32.86
CA GLU A 257 -4.23 2.16 -32.63
C GLU A 257 -3.33 2.34 -31.39
N ILE A 258 -2.79 3.55 -31.19
CA ILE A 258 -1.99 3.88 -30.00
C ILE A 258 -2.88 3.86 -28.74
N GLU A 259 -4.09 4.40 -28.80
CA GLU A 259 -5.01 4.38 -27.64
C GLU A 259 -5.46 2.96 -27.28
N VAL A 260 -5.74 2.11 -28.26
CA VAL A 260 -6.01 0.68 -28.01
C VAL A 260 -4.84 0.03 -27.28
N THR A 261 -3.61 0.33 -27.70
CA THR A 261 -2.39 -0.15 -27.03
C THR A 261 -2.29 0.36 -25.59
N GLY A 262 -2.60 1.64 -25.34
CA GLY A 262 -2.63 2.22 -24.00
C GLY A 262 -3.69 1.59 -23.08
N ILE A 263 -4.89 1.32 -23.61
CA ILE A 263 -5.98 0.64 -22.88
C ILE A 263 -5.55 -0.78 -22.49
N LEU A 264 -5.03 -1.56 -23.45
CA LEU A 264 -4.56 -2.92 -23.21
C LEU A 264 -3.40 -2.96 -22.20
N SER A 265 -2.48 -2.00 -22.29
CA SER A 265 -1.37 -1.85 -21.33
C SER A 265 -1.90 -1.65 -19.91
N ASN A 266 -2.91 -0.81 -19.69
CA ASN A 266 -3.51 -0.62 -18.37
C ASN A 266 -4.34 -1.82 -17.90
N LEU A 267 -4.97 -2.57 -18.81
CA LEU A 267 -5.65 -3.82 -18.47
C LEU A 267 -4.67 -4.92 -18.00
N SER A 268 -3.40 -4.85 -18.40
CA SER A 268 -2.33 -5.77 -17.96
C SER A 268 -2.06 -5.73 -16.44
N ILE A 269 -2.47 -4.66 -15.75
CA ILE A 269 -2.48 -4.54 -14.28
C ILE A 269 -3.33 -5.65 -13.66
N TYR A 270 -4.33 -6.14 -14.37
CA TYR A 270 -5.23 -7.18 -13.88
C TYR A 270 -4.98 -8.51 -14.59
N ARG A 271 -4.80 -8.48 -15.92
CA ARG A 271 -4.75 -9.70 -16.74
C ARG A 271 -3.34 -9.95 -17.31
N LYS A 272 -2.74 -11.08 -16.94
CA LYS A 272 -1.36 -11.44 -17.31
C LYS A 272 -1.13 -11.66 -18.81
N GLU A 273 -2.19 -12.00 -19.54
CA GLU A 273 -2.16 -12.22 -21.00
C GLU A 273 -1.74 -10.99 -21.81
N PHE A 274 -1.80 -9.79 -21.21
CA PHE A 274 -1.36 -8.54 -21.84
C PHE A 274 0.02 -8.05 -21.34
N CYS A 275 0.74 -8.87 -20.57
CA CYS A 275 2.09 -8.52 -20.11
C CYS A 275 3.13 -9.07 -21.08
N ASP A 276 4.05 -8.22 -21.56
CA ASP A 276 5.26 -8.69 -22.23
C ASP A 276 6.34 -9.00 -21.18
N LEU A 277 6.36 -10.25 -20.71
CA LEU A 277 7.31 -10.68 -19.66
C LEU A 277 8.73 -10.94 -20.19
N ASP A 278 8.96 -10.75 -21.50
CA ASP A 278 10.26 -10.98 -22.13
C ASP A 278 11.18 -9.76 -22.16
N GLN A 279 10.72 -8.64 -21.58
CA GLN A 279 11.42 -7.37 -21.49
C GLN A 279 12.83 -7.50 -20.86
N PRO A 280 13.90 -7.07 -21.57
CA PRO A 280 15.29 -7.23 -21.11
C PRO A 280 15.60 -6.54 -19.78
N ALA A 281 15.02 -5.35 -19.54
CA ALA A 281 15.19 -4.62 -18.28
C ALA A 281 14.63 -5.42 -17.10
N VAL A 282 13.45 -6.01 -17.25
CA VAL A 282 12.80 -6.80 -16.20
C VAL A 282 13.60 -8.07 -15.88
N LYS A 283 14.12 -8.75 -16.91
CA LYS A 283 15.02 -9.91 -16.74
C LYS A 283 16.27 -9.55 -15.95
N THR A 284 16.83 -8.37 -16.19
CA THR A 284 18.01 -7.86 -15.47
C THR A 284 17.71 -7.69 -13.99
N TYR A 285 16.58 -7.08 -13.63
CA TYR A 285 16.18 -6.89 -12.23
C TYR A 285 15.83 -8.20 -11.52
N LEU A 286 15.22 -9.16 -12.22
CA LEU A 286 14.99 -10.49 -11.67
C LEU A 286 16.32 -11.21 -11.34
N LEU A 287 17.34 -11.06 -12.17
CA LEU A 287 18.68 -11.61 -11.91
C LEU A 287 19.35 -10.92 -10.71
N GLN A 288 19.20 -9.61 -10.57
CA GLN A 288 19.70 -8.88 -9.40
C GLN A 288 19.02 -9.36 -8.10
N LEU A 289 17.70 -9.52 -8.11
CA LEU A 289 16.96 -10.08 -6.97
C LEU A 289 17.48 -11.48 -6.61
N LYS A 290 17.65 -12.35 -7.62
CA LYS A 290 18.23 -13.69 -7.43
C LYS A 290 19.60 -13.65 -6.73
N LYS A 291 20.45 -12.68 -7.08
CA LYS A 291 21.76 -12.50 -6.42
C LYS A 291 21.61 -12.07 -4.96
N VAL A 292 20.68 -11.17 -4.65
CA VAL A 292 20.42 -10.73 -3.27
C VAL A 292 19.93 -11.90 -2.39
N PHE A 293 19.17 -12.83 -2.96
CA PHE A 293 18.72 -14.04 -2.27
C PHE A 293 19.68 -15.24 -2.40
N GLN A 294 20.82 -15.06 -3.08
CA GLN A 294 21.81 -16.12 -3.21
C GLN A 294 22.32 -16.54 -1.82
N GLY A 295 22.49 -17.85 -1.64
CA GLY A 295 22.90 -18.43 -0.36
C GLY A 295 21.82 -18.47 0.72
N PHE A 296 20.63 -17.90 0.50
CA PHE A 296 19.51 -18.07 1.43
C PHE A 296 18.91 -19.48 1.26
N PRO A 297 19.06 -20.39 2.24
CA PRO A 297 18.76 -21.81 2.06
C PRO A 297 17.29 -22.08 1.76
N MET A 298 16.40 -21.32 2.40
CA MET A 298 14.94 -21.45 2.32
C MET A 298 14.35 -20.91 1.02
N LEU A 299 15.17 -20.32 0.14
CA LEU A 299 14.79 -19.90 -1.22
C LEU A 299 15.74 -20.48 -2.27
N LYS A 300 16.34 -21.66 -1.98
CA LYS A 300 17.27 -22.35 -2.89
C LYS A 300 16.53 -22.90 -4.10
N GLY A 301 16.47 -22.07 -5.14
CA GLY A 301 15.77 -22.38 -6.37
C GLY A 301 14.41 -21.73 -6.33
N LEU A 302 14.36 -20.45 -6.71
CA LEU A 302 13.09 -19.77 -6.93
C LEU A 302 12.28 -20.58 -7.94
N GLU A 303 11.16 -21.16 -7.48
CA GLU A 303 10.28 -21.94 -8.34
C GLU A 303 9.93 -21.15 -9.61
N PRO A 304 9.71 -21.81 -10.76
CA PRO A 304 9.32 -21.13 -12.00
C PRO A 304 8.12 -20.20 -11.82
N ASN A 305 7.13 -20.64 -11.02
CA ASN A 305 5.95 -19.87 -10.69
C ASN A 305 6.28 -18.59 -9.90
N PHE A 306 7.13 -18.69 -8.88
CA PHE A 306 7.62 -17.53 -8.12
C PHE A 306 8.36 -16.55 -9.03
N CYS A 307 9.25 -17.04 -9.89
CA CYS A 307 9.98 -16.20 -10.84
C CYS A 307 9.02 -15.46 -11.79
N ALA A 308 7.98 -16.14 -12.26
CA ALA A 308 6.96 -15.54 -13.13
C ALA A 308 6.16 -14.44 -12.41
N GLU A 309 5.83 -14.66 -11.13
CA GLU A 309 5.12 -13.67 -10.32
C GLU A 309 5.97 -12.43 -10.03
N VAL A 310 7.24 -12.62 -9.63
CA VAL A 310 8.18 -11.50 -9.46
C VAL A 310 8.42 -10.75 -10.77
N ASN A 311 8.58 -11.47 -11.88
CA ASN A 311 8.74 -10.87 -13.21
C ASN A 311 7.53 -9.96 -13.54
N ARG A 312 6.31 -10.44 -13.28
CA ARG A 312 5.07 -9.66 -13.44
C ARG A 312 5.02 -8.43 -12.52
N ILE A 313 5.45 -8.55 -11.26
CA ILE A 313 5.52 -7.42 -10.33
C ILE A 313 6.48 -6.36 -10.85
N LEU A 314 7.70 -6.76 -11.24
CA LEU A 314 8.72 -5.85 -11.77
C LEU A 314 8.25 -5.17 -13.06
N TYR A 315 7.67 -5.93 -13.99
CA TYR A 315 7.09 -5.40 -15.23
C TYR A 315 6.07 -4.29 -14.96
N ARG A 316 5.16 -4.50 -14.00
CA ARG A 316 4.13 -3.51 -13.65
C ARG A 316 4.71 -2.23 -13.08
N HIS A 317 5.60 -2.37 -12.10
CA HIS A 317 6.22 -1.22 -11.42
C HIS A 317 7.14 -0.41 -12.32
N LEU A 318 7.74 -1.05 -13.32
CA LEU A 318 8.60 -0.40 -14.29
C LEU A 318 7.83 0.27 -15.43
N LEU A 319 6.83 -0.41 -16.00
CA LEU A 319 6.27 -0.03 -17.31
C LEU A 319 4.80 0.42 -17.26
N ILE A 320 4.00 -0.09 -16.32
CA ILE A 320 2.53 0.09 -16.38
C ILE A 320 2.03 1.08 -15.34
N THR A 321 2.52 0.96 -14.11
CA THR A 321 2.14 1.82 -12.97
C THR A 321 3.37 2.38 -12.26
N PRO A 322 4.21 3.18 -12.95
CA PRO A 322 5.43 3.74 -12.37
C PRO A 322 5.14 4.75 -11.25
N LEU A 323 3.90 5.27 -11.16
CA LEU A 323 3.45 6.23 -10.16
C LEU A 323 2.57 5.62 -9.06
N ILE A 324 2.55 4.29 -8.93
CA ILE A 324 1.64 3.57 -8.03
C ILE A 324 1.81 3.95 -6.55
N ASP A 325 2.97 4.46 -6.13
CA ASP A 325 3.19 4.93 -4.77
C ASP A 325 2.24 6.09 -4.39
N ILE A 326 1.68 6.81 -5.38
CA ILE A 326 0.62 7.81 -5.15
C ILE A 326 -0.60 7.17 -4.48
N THR A 327 -0.91 5.90 -4.79
CA THR A 327 -2.05 5.17 -4.24
C THR A 327 -1.81 4.59 -2.84
N LEU A 328 -0.54 4.53 -2.41
CA LEU A 328 -0.18 3.91 -1.15
C LEU A 328 -0.75 4.68 0.03
N ARG A 329 -1.37 3.93 0.93
CA ARG A 329 -1.65 4.36 2.28
C ARG A 329 -0.45 4.09 3.18
N VAL A 330 -0.47 4.63 4.39
CA VAL A 330 0.51 4.25 5.42
C VAL A 330 0.39 2.74 5.66
N MET A 331 1.51 2.03 5.54
CA MET A 331 1.62 0.61 5.80
C MET A 331 2.42 0.42 7.07
N ASP A 332 1.86 -0.33 8.02
CA ASP A 332 2.63 -0.87 9.12
C ASP A 332 3.41 -2.10 8.62
N LEU A 333 4.73 -2.04 8.71
CA LEU A 333 5.62 -3.10 8.26
C LEU A 333 6.26 -3.85 9.43
N ASP A 334 5.89 -3.53 10.68
CA ASP A 334 6.48 -4.13 11.87
C ASP A 334 6.23 -5.64 11.89
N PHE A 335 5.03 -6.08 11.48
CA PHE A 335 4.72 -7.50 11.29
C PHE A 335 5.74 -8.21 10.38
N PHE A 336 6.08 -7.63 9.22
CA PHE A 336 7.06 -8.23 8.31
C PHE A 336 8.47 -8.18 8.86
N HIS A 337 8.83 -7.10 9.55
CA HIS A 337 10.15 -6.94 10.15
C HIS A 337 10.36 -7.92 11.32
N GLU A 338 9.35 -8.15 12.15
CA GLU A 338 9.39 -9.10 13.28
C GLU A 338 9.35 -10.56 12.80
N ARG A 339 8.45 -10.87 11.85
CA ARG A 339 8.27 -12.24 11.37
C ARG A 339 9.29 -12.65 10.32
N TYR A 340 9.72 -11.75 9.44
CA TYR A 340 10.61 -12.07 8.33
C TYR A 340 11.84 -11.14 8.26
N PRO A 341 12.61 -10.98 9.34
CA PRO A 341 13.69 -9.99 9.41
C PRO A 341 14.72 -10.16 8.28
N VAL A 342 15.10 -11.40 7.92
CA VAL A 342 16.10 -11.63 6.87
C VAL A 342 15.53 -11.30 5.49
N ILE A 343 14.26 -11.64 5.23
CA ILE A 343 13.58 -11.30 3.97
C ILE A 343 13.41 -9.79 3.86
N PHE A 344 13.01 -9.14 4.95
CA PHE A 344 12.83 -7.71 5.03
C PHE A 344 14.10 -6.97 4.63
N GLU A 345 15.24 -7.32 5.24
CA GLU A 345 16.54 -6.72 4.96
C GLU A 345 17.01 -6.99 3.51
N ARG A 346 16.81 -8.21 2.99
CA ARG A 346 17.19 -8.54 1.61
C ARG A 346 16.33 -7.82 0.58
N CYS A 347 15.01 -7.77 0.78
CA CYS A 347 14.13 -6.96 -0.06
C CYS A 347 14.53 -5.48 0.00
N ARG A 348 14.85 -4.94 1.20
CA ARG A 348 15.32 -3.56 1.34
C ARG A 348 16.62 -3.32 0.58
N GLN A 349 17.58 -4.23 0.67
CA GLN A 349 18.84 -4.17 -0.07
C GLN A 349 18.59 -4.12 -1.58
N PHE A 350 17.72 -4.98 -2.11
CA PHE A 350 17.36 -4.99 -3.52
C PHE A 350 16.76 -3.64 -3.95
N ILE A 351 15.78 -3.12 -3.21
CA ILE A 351 15.12 -1.84 -3.52
C ILE A 351 16.10 -0.66 -3.51
N CYS A 352 17.07 -0.66 -2.59
CA CYS A 352 18.10 0.38 -2.54
C CYS A 352 19.06 0.35 -3.73
N GLN A 353 19.23 -0.80 -4.40
CA GLN A 353 20.09 -0.97 -5.58
C GLN A 353 19.40 -0.55 -6.88
N LEU A 354 18.06 -0.43 -6.89
CA LEU A 354 17.31 -0.05 -8.09
C LEU A 354 17.55 1.41 -8.48
N PRO A 355 17.71 1.71 -9.78
CA PRO A 355 17.97 3.06 -10.25
C PRO A 355 16.79 3.98 -9.96
N GLU A 356 17.09 5.15 -9.39
CA GLU A 356 16.07 6.12 -8.99
C GLU A 356 15.22 6.59 -10.17
N LYS A 357 15.82 6.76 -11.35
CA LYS A 357 15.14 7.23 -12.55
C LYS A 357 13.97 6.32 -12.97
N GLU A 358 14.06 5.01 -12.73
CA GLU A 358 13.08 4.04 -13.22
C GLU A 358 12.00 3.69 -12.17
N PHE A 359 12.34 3.77 -10.87
CA PHE A 359 11.43 3.34 -9.79
C PHE A 359 11.08 4.45 -8.79
N ARG A 360 11.38 5.72 -9.11
CA ARG A 360 11.20 6.89 -8.21
C ARG A 360 9.89 6.89 -7.42
N PHE A 361 8.79 6.52 -8.08
CA PHE A 361 7.44 6.56 -7.53
C PHE A 361 6.75 5.18 -7.47
N SER A 362 7.55 4.11 -7.45
CA SER A 362 7.07 2.74 -7.32
C SER A 362 7.87 1.88 -6.34
N LYS A 363 9.02 2.37 -5.82
CA LYS A 363 9.89 1.63 -4.89
C LYS A 363 9.16 1.12 -3.66
N LYS A 364 8.21 1.88 -3.08
CA LYS A 364 7.53 1.47 -1.84
C LYS A 364 6.51 0.38 -2.09
N SER A 365 5.69 0.52 -3.13
CA SER A 365 4.74 -0.52 -3.52
C SER A 365 5.47 -1.77 -4.02
N LEU A 366 6.59 -1.60 -4.72
CA LEU A 366 7.44 -2.72 -5.13
C LEU A 366 8.01 -3.44 -3.90
N PHE A 367 8.53 -2.70 -2.92
CA PHE A 367 9.04 -3.29 -1.67
C PHE A 367 7.96 -4.12 -0.98
N PHE A 368 6.77 -3.56 -0.78
CA PHE A 368 5.66 -4.25 -0.15
C PHE A 368 5.20 -5.50 -0.93
N ASN A 369 5.04 -5.39 -2.24
CA ASN A 369 4.67 -6.53 -3.09
C ASN A 369 5.73 -7.64 -3.06
N LEU A 370 7.02 -7.28 -3.00
CA LEU A 370 8.09 -8.26 -2.84
C LEU A 370 8.06 -8.92 -1.46
N LEU A 371 7.81 -8.16 -0.39
CA LEU A 371 7.65 -8.74 0.95
C LEU A 371 6.55 -9.82 0.95
N LEU A 372 5.38 -9.53 0.38
CA LEU A 372 4.26 -10.46 0.29
C LEU A 372 4.63 -11.75 -0.45
N VAL A 373 5.20 -11.63 -1.65
CA VAL A 373 5.48 -12.79 -2.50
C VAL A 373 6.66 -13.60 -1.96
N VAL A 374 7.70 -12.95 -1.48
CA VAL A 374 8.88 -13.63 -0.91
C VAL A 374 8.54 -14.28 0.43
N SER A 375 7.74 -13.63 1.30
CA SER A 375 7.33 -14.22 2.57
C SER A 375 6.45 -15.45 2.36
N GLN A 376 5.53 -15.41 1.39
CA GLN A 376 4.68 -16.55 1.07
C GLN A 376 5.51 -17.75 0.56
N GLN A 377 6.53 -17.49 -0.27
CA GLN A 377 7.43 -18.56 -0.70
C GLN A 377 8.23 -19.11 0.48
N TYR A 378 8.70 -18.24 1.38
CA TYR A 378 9.42 -18.66 2.57
C TYR A 378 8.55 -19.53 3.49
N ASP A 379 7.30 -19.14 3.76
CA ASP A 379 6.39 -19.92 4.61
C ASP A 379 6.22 -21.35 4.08
N LYS A 380 6.01 -21.52 2.76
CA LYS A 380 5.87 -22.84 2.13
C LYS A 380 7.11 -23.72 2.34
N GLU A 381 8.30 -23.14 2.30
CA GLU A 381 9.55 -23.87 2.49
C GLU A 381 9.87 -24.10 3.98
N ASN A 382 9.45 -23.18 4.85
CA ASN A 382 9.74 -23.15 6.28
C ASN A 382 8.76 -23.97 7.14
N GLU A 383 7.68 -24.52 6.57
CA GLU A 383 6.80 -25.48 7.27
C GLU A 383 7.59 -26.63 7.94
N LYS A 384 8.76 -26.97 7.38
CA LYS A 384 9.65 -28.04 7.85
C LYS A 384 10.54 -27.66 9.05
N HIS A 385 10.53 -26.41 9.49
CA HIS A 385 11.39 -25.90 10.57
C HIS A 385 10.59 -25.14 11.63
N PRO A 386 9.77 -25.85 12.42
CA PRO A 386 8.93 -25.23 13.45
C PRO A 386 9.76 -24.75 14.65
N ILE A 387 9.25 -23.76 15.39
CA ILE A 387 9.81 -23.39 16.70
C ILE A 387 9.37 -24.43 17.73
N ASN A 388 10.32 -25.16 18.29
CA ASN A 388 10.03 -26.23 19.25
C ASN A 388 9.90 -25.65 20.66
N VAL A 389 8.70 -25.76 21.24
CA VAL A 389 8.39 -25.24 22.57
C VAL A 389 8.01 -26.37 23.52
N HIS A 390 8.57 -26.35 24.73
CA HIS A 390 8.14 -27.21 25.82
C HIS A 390 7.41 -26.38 26.89
N VAL A 391 6.19 -26.80 27.24
CA VAL A 391 5.37 -26.14 28.26
C VAL A 391 5.15 -27.12 29.42
N ASN A 392 5.57 -26.74 30.62
CA ASN A 392 5.40 -27.58 31.80
C ASN A 392 5.26 -26.77 33.09
N PHE A 393 4.06 -26.81 33.66
CA PHE A 393 3.67 -26.13 34.89
C PHE A 393 3.30 -27.13 35.98
N THR A 394 3.63 -26.80 37.24
CA THR A 394 3.34 -27.68 38.39
C THR A 394 1.84 -27.90 38.64
N GLN A 395 0.96 -27.07 38.07
CA GLN A 395 -0.50 -27.19 38.17
C GLN A 395 -1.09 -28.36 37.35
N GLY A 396 -0.28 -29.06 36.55
CA GLY A 396 -0.65 -30.30 35.87
C GLY A 396 -1.18 -30.12 34.44
N GLU A 397 -1.52 -31.24 33.78
CA GLU A 397 -1.67 -31.26 32.31
C GLU A 397 -2.83 -30.39 31.79
N LYS A 398 -3.92 -30.24 32.56
CA LYS A 398 -5.01 -29.34 32.16
C LYS A 398 -4.54 -27.89 32.03
N TYR A 399 -3.68 -27.45 32.95
CA TYR A 399 -3.10 -26.12 32.92
C TYR A 399 -2.08 -25.98 31.77
N ASN A 400 -1.25 -27.02 31.55
CA ASN A 400 -0.35 -27.06 30.39
C ASN A 400 -1.11 -26.95 29.07
N GLN A 401 -2.22 -27.68 28.90
CA GLN A 401 -3.08 -27.57 27.73
C GLN A 401 -3.67 -26.18 27.59
N PHE A 402 -4.18 -25.59 28.67
CA PHE A 402 -4.68 -24.21 28.66
C PHE A 402 -3.61 -23.23 28.15
N ILE A 403 -2.38 -23.29 28.66
CA ILE A 403 -1.28 -22.41 28.21
C ILE A 403 -0.92 -22.67 26.74
N LYS A 404 -0.84 -23.93 26.31
CA LYS A 404 -0.58 -24.29 24.91
C LYS A 404 -1.63 -23.69 23.98
N GLU A 405 -2.92 -23.78 24.34
CA GLU A 405 -4.01 -23.18 23.55
C GLU A 405 -3.90 -21.65 23.47
N GLN A 406 -3.49 -20.98 24.56
CA GLN A 406 -3.28 -19.53 24.54
C GLN A 406 -2.07 -19.13 23.68
N ILE A 407 -0.99 -19.90 23.70
CA ILE A 407 0.19 -19.65 22.85
C ILE A 407 -0.13 -19.81 21.35
N LYS A 408 -1.17 -20.57 20.97
CA LYS A 408 -1.58 -20.67 19.56
C LYS A 408 -1.99 -19.34 18.93
N ILE A 409 -2.21 -18.27 19.71
CA ILE A 409 -2.35 -16.91 19.19
C ILE A 409 -1.11 -16.47 18.35
N PHE A 410 0.04 -17.11 18.58
CA PHE A 410 1.27 -16.94 17.80
C PHE A 410 1.43 -18.00 16.69
N ASP A 411 0.33 -18.55 16.16
CA ASP A 411 0.29 -19.55 15.07
C ASP A 411 1.19 -19.20 13.87
N SER A 412 1.28 -17.91 13.61
CA SER A 412 2.16 -17.22 12.69
C SER A 412 3.62 -17.70 12.73
N PHE A 413 4.13 -18.19 13.87
CA PHE A 413 5.53 -18.62 13.99
C PHE A 413 5.77 -20.13 13.83
N ASN A 414 4.78 -20.90 13.35
CA ASN A 414 4.87 -22.36 13.19
C ASN A 414 5.39 -23.05 14.47
N ILE A 415 4.72 -22.82 15.59
CA ILE A 415 5.14 -23.33 16.91
C ILE A 415 4.70 -24.80 17.05
N GLN A 416 5.64 -25.68 17.39
CA GLN A 416 5.37 -27.08 17.69
C GLN A 416 5.65 -27.38 19.17
N PHE A 417 4.64 -27.95 19.85
CA PHE A 417 4.78 -28.34 21.25
C PHE A 417 5.29 -29.77 21.40
N HIS A 418 6.26 -29.96 22.29
CA HIS A 418 6.75 -31.28 22.66
C HIS A 418 6.52 -31.57 24.13
N SER A 419 6.10 -32.80 24.44
CA SER A 419 5.86 -33.26 25.82
C SER A 419 7.15 -33.48 26.63
N THR A 420 8.30 -33.56 25.95
CA THR A 420 9.61 -33.75 26.58
C THR A 420 10.59 -32.69 26.12
N VAL A 421 11.52 -32.32 27.00
CA VAL A 421 12.64 -31.41 26.70
C VAL A 421 13.70 -32.19 25.92
N ARG A 422 13.99 -31.73 24.70
CA ARG A 422 14.87 -32.40 23.72
C ARG A 422 15.98 -31.46 23.26
N PRO A 423 17.13 -31.95 22.75
CA PRO A 423 18.23 -31.09 22.30
C PRO A 423 17.84 -30.03 21.25
N ASP A 424 16.76 -30.27 20.50
CA ASP A 424 16.19 -29.36 19.51
C ASP A 424 15.07 -28.45 20.07
N THR A 425 14.85 -28.43 21.39
CA THR A 425 13.90 -27.52 22.04
C THR A 425 14.47 -26.11 22.06
N ASP A 426 13.78 -25.16 21.43
CA ASP A 426 14.24 -23.77 21.36
C ASP A 426 13.85 -22.99 22.62
N LEU A 427 12.65 -23.25 23.16
CA LEU A 427 12.07 -22.51 24.27
C LEU A 427 11.36 -23.43 25.27
N ILE A 428 11.61 -23.18 26.55
CA ILE A 428 10.95 -23.83 27.69
C ILE A 428 10.14 -22.78 28.44
N VAL A 429 8.87 -23.05 28.68
CA VAL A 429 7.96 -22.22 29.48
C VAL A 429 7.48 -23.03 30.68
N SER A 430 7.79 -22.55 31.89
CA SER A 430 7.48 -23.25 33.15
C SER A 430 7.33 -22.29 34.33
N ASP A 431 6.83 -22.77 35.47
CA ASP A 431 6.78 -22.02 36.74
C ASP A 431 7.98 -22.30 37.66
N TYR A 432 8.98 -23.04 37.17
CA TYR A 432 10.19 -23.40 37.90
C TYR A 432 11.39 -23.58 36.95
N LEU A 433 12.60 -23.46 37.49
CA LEU A 433 13.82 -23.56 36.71
C LEU A 433 14.16 -25.03 36.42
N LEU A 434 13.99 -25.45 35.17
CA LEU A 434 14.43 -26.77 34.71
C LEU A 434 15.96 -26.80 34.53
N ASN A 435 16.62 -27.82 35.10
CA ASN A 435 18.01 -28.09 34.77
C ASN A 435 18.08 -28.87 33.44
N THR A 436 18.80 -28.34 32.44
CA THR A 436 18.91 -28.94 31.11
C THR A 436 20.38 -29.02 30.70
N ALA A 437 20.79 -30.14 30.10
CA ALA A 437 22.17 -30.35 29.66
C ALA A 437 22.56 -29.55 28.41
N PHE A 438 21.61 -28.84 27.79
CA PHE A 438 21.78 -28.07 26.57
C PHE A 438 21.15 -26.68 26.70
N SER A 439 21.56 -25.78 25.80
CA SER A 439 21.19 -24.37 25.78
C SER A 439 19.82 -24.15 25.11
N ALA A 440 18.74 -24.42 25.85
CA ALA A 440 17.40 -23.96 25.49
C ALA A 440 17.08 -22.64 26.22
N ARG A 441 16.36 -21.74 25.55
CA ARG A 441 15.86 -20.51 26.20
C ARG A 441 14.79 -20.89 27.22
N LYS A 442 14.71 -20.16 28.33
CA LYS A 442 13.81 -20.49 29.45
C LYS A 442 13.03 -19.25 29.88
N LEU A 443 11.72 -19.38 29.98
CA LEU A 443 10.83 -18.37 30.53
C LEU A 443 10.12 -18.93 31.76
N ILE A 444 10.32 -18.24 32.88
CA ILE A 444 9.68 -18.58 34.15
C ILE A 444 8.45 -17.71 34.33
N TRP A 445 7.28 -18.34 34.33
CA TRP A 445 5.99 -17.66 34.44
C TRP A 445 5.35 -17.91 35.80
N LEU A 446 4.50 -16.98 36.21
CA LEU A 446 3.54 -17.24 37.27
C LEU A 446 2.33 -18.00 36.71
N ALA A 447 1.60 -18.68 37.59
CA ALA A 447 0.32 -19.29 37.28
C ALA A 447 -0.79 -18.58 38.08
N PRO A 448 -1.62 -17.70 37.47
CA PRO A 448 -1.70 -17.37 36.04
C PRO A 448 -0.60 -16.41 35.53
N PRO A 449 -0.30 -16.41 34.21
CA PRO A 449 0.70 -15.53 33.61
C PRO A 449 0.25 -14.07 33.59
N ARG A 450 1.22 -13.15 33.71
CA ARG A 450 1.02 -11.70 33.64
C ARG A 450 1.16 -11.20 32.20
N ALA A 451 0.69 -9.98 31.93
CA ALA A 451 0.91 -9.30 30.66
C ALA A 451 2.41 -9.18 30.28
N SER A 452 3.30 -9.03 31.28
CA SER A 452 4.75 -9.04 31.07
C SER A 452 5.27 -10.39 30.58
N ASP A 453 4.69 -11.50 31.06
CA ASP A 453 5.12 -12.86 30.71
C ASP A 453 4.79 -13.15 29.23
N TRP A 454 3.62 -12.70 28.77
CA TRP A 454 3.23 -12.72 27.36
C TRP A 454 4.12 -11.84 26.47
N ARG A 455 4.44 -10.61 26.91
CA ARG A 455 5.36 -9.73 26.16
C ARG A 455 6.74 -10.36 26.01
N ASN A 456 7.28 -10.92 27.09
CA ASN A 456 8.58 -11.58 27.06
C ASN A 456 8.58 -12.80 26.15
N PHE A 457 7.49 -13.57 26.14
CA PHE A 457 7.31 -14.69 25.20
C PHE A 457 7.34 -14.24 23.74
N GLY A 458 6.57 -13.20 23.40
CA GLY A 458 6.57 -12.63 22.05
C GLY A 458 7.98 -12.23 21.61
N ASN A 459 8.70 -11.50 22.46
CA ASN A 459 10.09 -11.07 22.20
C ASN A 459 11.03 -12.27 21.97
N GLU A 460 10.92 -13.32 22.78
CA GLU A 460 11.75 -14.53 22.65
C GLU A 460 11.43 -15.32 21.38
N ILE A 461 10.16 -15.45 21.02
CA ILE A 461 9.74 -16.10 19.77
C ILE A 461 10.29 -15.36 18.55
N VAL A 462 10.19 -14.03 18.52
CA VAL A 462 10.78 -13.20 17.45
C VAL A 462 12.30 -13.41 17.37
N ALA A 463 12.99 -13.45 18.51
CA ALA A 463 14.44 -13.66 18.55
C ALA A 463 14.85 -15.06 18.07
N ILE A 464 14.12 -16.11 18.47
CA ILE A 464 14.35 -17.49 18.02
C ILE A 464 14.10 -17.59 16.51
N ASN A 465 12.97 -17.08 16.03
CA ASN A 465 12.63 -17.07 14.61
C ASN A 465 13.71 -16.40 13.75
N LYS A 466 14.21 -15.24 14.19
CA LYS A 466 15.33 -14.54 13.54
C LYS A 466 16.58 -15.42 13.46
N ASN A 467 16.92 -16.12 14.54
CA ASN A 467 18.08 -17.01 14.55
C ASN A 467 17.89 -18.21 13.63
N LEU A 468 16.70 -18.80 13.57
CA LEU A 468 16.38 -19.91 12.66
C LEU A 468 16.47 -19.48 11.19
N GLN A 469 16.09 -18.24 10.86
CA GLN A 469 16.25 -17.70 9.51
C GLN A 469 17.72 -17.50 9.10
N VAL A 470 18.62 -17.28 10.06
CA VAL A 470 20.05 -17.04 9.80
C VAL A 470 20.87 -18.33 9.88
N MET A 471 20.63 -19.17 10.88
CA MET A 471 21.42 -20.37 11.17
C MET A 471 20.76 -21.62 10.58
N LYS A 472 21.58 -22.33 9.78
CA LYS A 472 21.14 -23.22 8.71
C LYS A 472 20.54 -24.57 9.11
N ARG A 473 20.77 -25.10 10.31
CA ARG A 473 20.45 -26.49 10.64
C ARG A 473 20.34 -26.63 12.15
N ARG A 474 19.23 -27.17 12.66
CA ARG A 474 19.33 -28.00 13.87
C ARG A 474 20.30 -29.10 13.48
N ASN A 475 21.43 -29.20 14.16
CA ASN A 475 22.45 -30.21 13.87
C ASN A 475 21.74 -31.57 13.70
N GLU A 476 21.86 -32.15 12.50
CA GLU A 476 21.53 -33.56 12.29
C GLU A 476 22.42 -34.43 13.18
#